data_AF-A0A1W2TQL2-F1
#
_entry.id   AF-A0A1W2TQL2-F1
#
_cell.length_a   1.000
_cell.length_b   1.000
_cell.length_c   1.000
_cell.angle_alpha   90.00
_cell.angle_beta   90.00
_cell.angle_gamma   90.00
#
_symmetry.space_group_name_H-M   'P 1'
#
loop_
_entity.id
_entity.type
_entity.pdbx_description
1 polymer ?
#
loop_
_entity_poly.entity_id
_entity_poly.type
_entity_poly.pdbx_seq_one_letter_code
_entity_poly.pdbx_strand_id
1 'polypeptide(L)'
;MATTSKGANGFRADHQKLDNDLKQQLTKVDENLSVHALGDYSEAYENMYKATMRSGIESLLGTTSIPNSQAWNDAMAYGREVILAPEDSTERASSRWTRSCSDLHKELLKRFGEETLEAGRLGTASIIADHFNGNRLAIPHVNKKASYLRHRDDAKVGAGFYPKSSPLAATCYQSASLCCSVAMSCFLPVGEAVQAAYISHLSVCDDVGSFTEEDYEVRTRMVAISAGVARKFGGGAVKVFVDGTAKQAVGATSGAARPIEAAMAWRAVNGCSTIYSQYNFTAECELDVGLVAPVVMMAAHDLLDWRCDVAAGNYENALSAVHGFGVPDPFHAFVEAMLREALTHPRSGLYGIAAVVYMHFTVGRYGAWEYRGDHKPACETCVLLLREATELAGLDWAPRPPPRTYADGDGARERGRLWSDHFVDKGLVQETVGWFQHLITSGEIWLFDVLAEGARPVDEDVDWA
;
A
#
# COMPACT_ATOMS: atom_id res chain seq x y z
N MET A 1 23.41 17.23 -29.55
CA MET A 1 23.36 15.77 -29.79
C MET A 1 22.28 15.22 -28.87
N ALA A 2 21.17 14.76 -29.44
CA ALA A 2 20.06 14.20 -28.69
C ALA A 2 20.48 12.82 -28.18
N THR A 3 20.77 12.73 -26.88
CA THR A 3 20.85 11.45 -26.19
C THR A 3 19.44 10.93 -26.01
N THR A 4 18.98 10.12 -26.97
CA THR A 4 17.86 9.23 -26.76
C THR A 4 18.29 8.21 -25.71
N SER A 5 18.00 8.50 -24.44
CA SER A 5 18.05 7.49 -23.39
C SER A 5 17.09 6.38 -23.80
N LYS A 6 17.62 5.24 -24.26
CA LYS A 6 16.84 4.02 -24.36
C LYS A 6 16.36 3.74 -22.93
N GLY A 7 15.07 3.94 -22.68
CA GLY A 7 14.46 3.49 -21.43
C GLY A 7 14.66 1.98 -21.30
N ALA A 8 14.80 1.50 -20.07
CA ALA A 8 14.86 0.08 -19.80
C ALA A 8 13.63 -0.59 -20.49
N ASN A 9 13.88 -1.51 -21.41
CA ASN A 9 12.88 -2.40 -22.03
C ASN A 9 11.96 -1.87 -23.15
N GLY A 10 12.19 -0.68 -23.71
CA GLY A 10 11.78 -0.39 -25.10
C GLY A 10 10.29 -0.13 -25.42
N PHE A 11 9.37 -0.11 -24.45
CA PHE A 11 8.04 0.49 -24.66
C PHE A 11 8.11 1.98 -24.32
N ARG A 12 8.05 2.83 -25.35
CA ARG A 12 7.71 4.25 -25.22
C ARG A 12 6.65 4.55 -26.25
N ALA A 13 5.39 4.59 -25.83
CA ALA A 13 4.40 5.31 -26.62
C ALA A 13 4.83 6.78 -26.69
N ASP A 14 4.73 7.40 -27.87
CA ASP A 14 4.98 8.84 -27.99
C ASP A 14 3.89 9.60 -27.21
N HIS A 15 4.23 10.75 -26.63
CA HIS A 15 3.26 11.64 -25.98
C HIS A 15 2.09 11.98 -26.90
N GLN A 16 2.33 12.04 -28.21
CA GLN A 16 1.26 12.25 -29.19
C GLN A 16 0.25 11.09 -29.23
N LYS A 17 0.70 9.84 -29.07
CA LYS A 17 -0.18 8.67 -28.95
C LYS A 17 -0.99 8.76 -27.66
N LEU A 18 -0.33 9.05 -26.54
CA LEU A 18 -1.01 9.23 -25.25
C LEU A 18 -2.11 10.29 -25.32
N ASP A 19 -1.87 11.43 -25.96
CA ASP A 19 -2.87 12.48 -26.11
C ASP A 19 -4.09 12.02 -26.92
N ASN A 20 -3.86 11.21 -27.97
CA ASN A 20 -4.95 10.65 -28.78
C ASN A 20 -5.76 9.63 -27.97
N ASP A 21 -5.08 8.76 -27.23
CA ASP A 21 -5.72 7.72 -26.41
C ASP A 21 -6.51 8.34 -25.26
N LEU A 22 -5.97 9.37 -24.59
CA LEU A 22 -6.68 10.14 -23.56
C LEU A 22 -7.93 10.83 -24.13
N LYS A 23 -7.85 11.46 -25.31
CA LYS A 23 -9.03 12.05 -25.97
C LYS A 23 -10.09 10.99 -26.29
N GLN A 24 -9.67 9.82 -26.76
CA GLN A 24 -10.60 8.72 -27.04
C GLN A 24 -11.26 8.21 -25.75
N GLN A 25 -10.49 8.02 -24.67
CA GLN A 25 -11.03 7.64 -23.36
C GLN A 25 -12.02 8.69 -22.84
N LEU A 26 -11.74 9.99 -23.01
CA LEU A 26 -12.63 11.08 -22.60
C LEU A 26 -14.01 10.96 -23.27
N THR A 27 -14.06 10.63 -24.56
CA THR A 27 -15.33 10.44 -25.28
C THR A 27 -16.12 9.20 -24.85
N LYS A 28 -15.45 8.23 -24.20
CA LYS A 28 -16.03 6.93 -23.84
C LYS A 28 -16.28 6.76 -22.34
N VAL A 29 -16.03 7.78 -21.51
CA VAL A 29 -16.17 7.65 -20.04
C VAL A 29 -17.54 7.13 -19.62
N ASP A 30 -18.61 7.60 -20.28
CA ASP A 30 -19.98 7.19 -19.94
C ASP A 30 -20.27 5.74 -20.30
N GLU A 31 -19.75 5.29 -21.45
CA GLU A 31 -19.95 3.93 -21.97
C GLU A 31 -19.09 2.92 -21.22
N ASN A 32 -17.83 3.26 -20.96
CA ASN A 32 -16.82 2.37 -20.41
C ASN A 32 -17.26 1.69 -19.11
N LEU A 33 -17.79 2.45 -18.15
CA LEU A 33 -18.27 1.87 -16.89
C LEU A 33 -19.48 0.96 -17.15
N SER A 34 -20.45 1.39 -17.96
CA SER A 34 -21.65 0.59 -18.24
C SER A 34 -21.36 -0.73 -18.96
N VAL A 35 -20.31 -0.76 -19.79
CA VAL A 35 -19.94 -1.94 -20.60
C VAL A 35 -19.03 -2.89 -19.83
N HIS A 36 -18.14 -2.37 -18.99
CA HIS A 36 -17.06 -3.15 -18.37
C HIS A 36 -17.15 -3.30 -16.86
N ALA A 37 -18.13 -2.67 -16.20
CA ALA A 37 -18.25 -2.74 -14.76
C ALA A 37 -18.32 -4.19 -14.26
N LEU A 38 -17.64 -4.42 -13.14
CA LEU A 38 -17.64 -5.69 -12.44
C LEU A 38 -18.72 -5.69 -11.34
N GLY A 39 -19.82 -6.39 -11.57
CA GLY A 39 -20.90 -6.51 -10.59
C GLY A 39 -21.78 -5.26 -10.49
N ASP A 40 -22.58 -5.20 -9.43
CA ASP A 40 -23.52 -4.10 -9.15
C ASP A 40 -22.83 -2.95 -8.40
N TYR A 41 -23.29 -1.73 -8.64
CA TYR A 41 -22.76 -0.49 -8.04
C TYR A 41 -23.86 0.56 -7.88
N SER A 42 -23.65 1.50 -6.96
CA SER A 42 -24.61 2.59 -6.71
C SER A 42 -24.53 3.72 -7.74
N GLU A 43 -25.62 4.47 -7.91
CA GLU A 43 -25.64 5.71 -8.72
C GLU A 43 -24.63 6.75 -8.18
N ALA A 44 -24.47 6.82 -6.85
CA ALA A 44 -23.48 7.70 -6.21
C ALA A 44 -22.04 7.34 -6.62
N TYR A 45 -21.73 6.04 -6.67
CA TYR A 45 -20.44 5.55 -7.14
C TYR A 45 -20.23 5.87 -8.62
N GLU A 46 -21.22 5.62 -9.47
CA GLU A 46 -21.16 5.92 -10.91
C GLU A 46 -20.83 7.40 -11.15
N ASN A 47 -21.57 8.30 -10.50
CA ASN A 47 -21.35 9.74 -10.60
C ASN A 47 -19.94 10.14 -10.14
N MET A 48 -19.49 9.58 -9.02
CA MET A 48 -18.15 9.81 -8.48
C MET A 48 -17.06 9.34 -9.45
N TYR A 49 -17.16 8.11 -9.96
CA TYR A 49 -16.18 7.51 -10.86
C TYR A 49 -16.08 8.31 -12.17
N LYS A 50 -17.22 8.60 -12.82
CA LYS A 50 -17.27 9.33 -14.09
C LYS A 50 -16.71 10.74 -13.95
N ALA A 51 -17.10 11.47 -12.89
CA ALA A 51 -16.59 12.81 -12.65
C ALA A 51 -15.06 12.80 -12.39
N THR A 52 -14.58 11.85 -11.60
CA THR A 52 -13.15 11.71 -11.29
C THR A 52 -12.34 11.37 -12.53
N MET A 53 -12.80 10.39 -13.33
CA MET A 53 -12.15 9.98 -14.58
C MET A 53 -12.06 11.13 -15.57
N ARG A 54 -13.17 11.85 -15.84
CA ARG A 54 -13.16 13.02 -16.75
C ARG A 54 -12.18 14.08 -16.29
N SER A 55 -12.27 14.47 -15.01
CA SER A 55 -11.40 15.46 -14.39
C SER A 55 -9.92 15.08 -14.53
N GLY A 56 -9.61 13.80 -14.34
CA GLY A 56 -8.27 13.26 -14.48
C GLY A 56 -7.72 13.26 -15.89
N ILE A 57 -8.53 12.81 -16.87
CA ILE A 57 -8.15 12.83 -18.28
C ILE A 57 -7.89 14.27 -18.75
N GLU A 58 -8.77 15.22 -18.42
CA GLU A 58 -8.59 16.64 -18.72
C GLU A 58 -7.31 17.21 -18.10
N SER A 59 -6.99 16.77 -16.88
CA SER A 59 -5.77 17.18 -16.18
C SER A 59 -4.51 16.65 -16.86
N LEU A 60 -4.50 15.38 -17.27
CA LEU A 60 -3.38 14.78 -18.01
C LEU A 60 -3.23 15.34 -19.43
N LEU A 61 -4.32 15.78 -20.06
CA LEU A 61 -4.29 16.49 -21.35
C LEU A 61 -3.83 17.95 -21.21
N GLY A 62 -3.78 18.48 -20.00
CA GLY A 62 -3.47 19.89 -19.74
C GLY A 62 -4.60 20.85 -20.13
N THR A 63 -5.81 20.36 -20.38
CA THR A 63 -6.99 21.20 -20.65
C THR A 63 -7.56 21.81 -19.39
N THR A 64 -7.23 21.23 -18.22
CA THR A 64 -7.50 21.80 -16.90
C THR A 64 -6.20 21.94 -16.10
N SER A 65 -6.08 23.01 -15.31
CA SER A 65 -4.91 23.24 -14.48
C SER A 65 -5.25 23.89 -13.14
N ILE A 66 -4.32 23.77 -12.18
CA ILE A 66 -4.30 24.60 -10.97
C ILE A 66 -3.32 25.76 -11.24
N PRO A 67 -3.79 27.01 -11.35
CA PRO A 67 -2.93 28.16 -11.67
C PRO A 67 -1.77 28.31 -10.69
N ASN A 68 -0.59 28.66 -11.21
CA ASN A 68 0.63 28.96 -10.43
C ASN A 68 1.10 27.83 -9.49
N SER A 69 0.74 26.57 -9.77
CA SER A 69 1.16 25.42 -8.96
C SER A 69 2.24 24.59 -9.67
N GLN A 70 3.49 24.72 -9.21
CA GLN A 70 4.58 23.86 -9.69
C GLN A 70 4.33 22.40 -9.33
N ALA A 71 3.79 22.12 -8.14
CA ALA A 71 3.44 20.77 -7.70
C ALA A 71 2.40 20.13 -8.62
N TRP A 72 1.43 20.90 -9.12
CA TRP A 72 0.44 20.43 -10.09
C TRP A 72 1.08 20.04 -11.42
N ASN A 73 1.92 20.93 -11.96
CA ASN A 73 2.62 20.66 -13.21
C ASN A 73 3.54 19.43 -13.07
N ASP A 74 4.17 19.29 -11.90
CA ASP A 74 5.02 18.16 -11.58
C ASP A 74 4.23 16.85 -11.50
N ALA A 75 3.10 16.86 -10.80
CA ALA A 75 2.20 15.71 -10.70
C ALA A 75 1.69 15.24 -12.07
N MET A 76 1.15 16.14 -12.89
CA MET A 76 0.57 15.73 -14.19
C MET A 76 1.63 15.19 -15.13
N ALA A 77 2.80 15.81 -15.16
CA ALA A 77 3.87 15.33 -16.03
C ALA A 77 4.48 14.04 -15.51
N TYR A 78 4.59 13.83 -14.18
CA TYR A 78 4.96 12.52 -13.63
C TYR A 78 3.92 11.44 -13.97
N GLY A 79 2.62 11.72 -13.83
CA GLY A 79 1.55 10.80 -14.21
C GLY A 79 1.64 10.36 -15.67
N ARG A 80 1.93 11.29 -16.58
CA ARG A 80 2.17 10.97 -17.99
C ARG A 80 3.39 10.05 -18.18
N GLU A 81 4.49 10.30 -17.45
CA GLU A 81 5.67 9.43 -17.49
C GLU A 81 5.37 8.02 -16.98
N VAL A 82 4.61 7.88 -15.89
CA VAL A 82 4.19 6.56 -15.37
C VAL A 82 3.35 5.80 -16.39
N ILE A 83 2.45 6.47 -17.11
CA ILE A 83 1.67 5.81 -18.17
C ILE A 83 2.59 5.25 -19.27
N LEU A 84 3.56 6.06 -19.71
CA LEU A 84 4.42 5.76 -20.85
C LEU A 84 5.55 4.78 -20.55
N ALA A 85 6.14 4.90 -19.37
CA ALA A 85 7.32 4.17 -18.94
C ALA A 85 7.30 4.06 -17.40
N PRO A 86 6.43 3.18 -16.83
CA PRO A 86 6.42 2.94 -15.40
C PRO A 86 7.77 2.36 -14.99
N GLU A 87 8.38 2.89 -13.95
CA GLU A 87 9.68 2.43 -13.52
C GLU A 87 9.93 2.83 -12.08
N ASP A 88 10.02 1.83 -11.21
CA ASP A 88 10.53 2.01 -9.87
C ASP A 88 12.07 1.93 -9.87
N SER A 89 12.74 3.08 -9.91
CA SER A 89 14.21 3.17 -9.95
C SER A 89 14.76 4.34 -9.14
N THR A 90 16.04 4.24 -8.80
CA THR A 90 16.77 5.34 -8.12
C THR A 90 16.78 6.61 -8.98
N GLU A 91 16.85 6.48 -10.32
CA GLU A 91 16.75 7.61 -11.25
C GLU A 91 15.37 8.28 -11.16
N ARG A 92 14.30 7.49 -11.03
CA ARG A 92 12.95 8.02 -10.81
C ARG A 92 12.86 8.70 -9.45
N ALA A 93 13.38 8.07 -8.40
CA ALA A 93 13.39 8.55 -7.02
C ALA A 93 14.24 9.79 -6.76
N SER A 94 15.17 10.11 -7.66
CA SER A 94 15.99 11.33 -7.61
C SER A 94 15.63 12.36 -8.69
N SER A 95 14.55 12.10 -9.44
CA SER A 95 14.14 12.96 -10.54
C SER A 95 13.61 14.33 -10.09
N ARG A 96 13.38 15.22 -11.04
CA ARG A 96 12.94 16.61 -10.77
C ARG A 96 11.64 16.73 -9.97
N TRP A 97 10.80 15.68 -9.96
CA TRP A 97 9.49 15.68 -9.30
C TRP A 97 9.60 15.69 -7.78
N THR A 98 10.70 15.16 -7.23
CA THR A 98 10.98 15.01 -5.79
C THR A 98 10.84 16.31 -4.99
N ARG A 99 11.16 17.47 -5.59
CA ARG A 99 10.99 18.79 -4.96
C ARG A 99 9.53 19.06 -4.54
N SER A 100 8.58 18.45 -5.24
CA SER A 100 7.15 18.63 -5.08
C SER A 100 6.50 17.57 -4.18
N CYS A 101 7.28 16.61 -3.64
CA CYS A 101 6.81 15.65 -2.65
C CYS A 101 6.23 16.33 -1.40
N SER A 102 5.36 15.58 -0.72
CA SER A 102 4.63 16.01 0.46
C SER A 102 5.56 16.37 1.62
N ASP A 103 5.03 17.16 2.55
CA ASP A 103 5.79 17.57 3.72
C ASP A 103 6.03 16.38 4.66
N LEU A 104 5.09 15.41 4.71
CA LEU A 104 5.27 14.13 5.41
C LEU A 104 6.44 13.33 4.84
N HIS A 105 6.50 13.21 3.51
CA HIS A 105 7.61 12.52 2.84
C HIS A 105 8.96 13.15 3.21
N LYS A 106 9.03 14.49 3.13
CA LYS A 106 10.24 15.25 3.50
C LYS A 106 10.62 15.10 4.97
N GLU A 107 9.64 14.98 5.86
CA GLU A 107 9.88 14.76 7.28
C GLU A 107 10.40 13.35 7.57
N LEU A 108 9.81 12.33 6.93
CA LEU A 108 10.25 10.94 7.07
C LEU A 108 11.67 10.71 6.53
N LEU A 109 12.05 11.37 5.42
CA LEU A 109 13.40 11.29 4.85
C LEU A 109 14.50 11.78 5.80
N LYS A 110 14.18 12.54 6.85
CA LYS A 110 15.16 12.99 7.86
C LYS A 110 15.46 11.92 8.92
N ARG A 111 14.67 10.83 8.97
CA ARG A 111 14.71 9.84 10.05
C ARG A 111 15.56 8.61 9.72
N PHE A 112 16.03 8.47 8.48
CA PHE A 112 16.85 7.34 8.06
C PHE A 112 17.90 7.78 7.04
N GLY A 113 18.89 6.91 6.82
CA GLY A 113 19.96 7.07 5.86
C GLY A 113 20.34 5.74 5.21
N GLU A 114 21.44 5.73 4.47
CA GLU A 114 21.96 4.55 3.77
C GLU A 114 22.21 3.37 4.72
N GLU A 115 22.59 3.63 5.97
CA GLU A 115 22.81 2.59 6.97
C GLU A 115 21.55 1.77 7.30
N THR A 116 20.35 2.34 7.13
CA THR A 116 19.09 1.61 7.34
C THR A 116 18.83 0.63 6.21
N LEU A 117 19.10 1.04 4.97
CA LEU A 117 19.00 0.15 3.80
C LEU A 117 20.03 -0.97 3.89
N GLU A 118 21.25 -0.63 4.31
CA GLU A 118 22.30 -1.63 4.50
C GLU A 118 21.97 -2.60 5.63
N ALA A 119 21.40 -2.13 6.74
CA ALA A 119 20.87 -3.00 7.78
C ALA A 119 19.77 -3.93 7.22
N GLY A 120 18.89 -3.45 6.34
CA GLY A 120 17.90 -4.29 5.65
C GLY A 120 18.55 -5.42 4.85
N ARG A 121 19.59 -5.11 4.08
CA ARG A 121 20.34 -6.09 3.27
C ARG A 121 21.06 -7.11 4.16
N LEU A 122 21.81 -6.62 5.15
CA LEU A 122 22.55 -7.46 6.09
C LEU A 122 21.62 -8.37 6.88
N GLY A 123 20.52 -7.82 7.39
CA GLY A 123 19.55 -8.57 8.17
C GLY A 123 18.85 -9.65 7.35
N THR A 124 18.46 -9.36 6.11
CA THR A 124 17.88 -10.38 5.22
C THR A 124 18.89 -11.48 4.91
N ALA A 125 20.12 -11.11 4.57
CA ALA A 125 21.18 -12.07 4.26
C ALA A 125 21.55 -12.95 5.46
N SER A 126 21.67 -12.37 6.67
CA SER A 126 21.99 -13.12 7.89
C SER A 126 20.87 -14.04 8.32
N ILE A 127 19.59 -13.64 8.19
CA ILE A 127 18.46 -14.54 8.46
C ILE A 127 18.56 -15.80 7.58
N ILE A 128 18.73 -15.61 6.28
CA ILE A 128 18.83 -16.72 5.33
C ILE A 128 20.04 -17.61 5.62
N ALA A 129 21.20 -17.00 5.89
CA ALA A 129 22.43 -17.72 6.15
C ALA A 129 22.39 -18.50 7.47
N ASP A 130 22.02 -17.82 8.56
CA ASP A 130 22.21 -18.28 9.94
C ASP A 130 21.03 -19.13 10.43
N HIS A 131 19.81 -18.87 9.96
CA HIS A 131 18.60 -19.57 10.40
C HIS A 131 18.08 -20.60 9.39
N PHE A 132 18.47 -20.48 8.12
CA PHE A 132 17.97 -21.34 7.04
C PHE A 132 19.08 -21.98 6.20
N ASN A 133 20.32 -22.02 6.71
CA ASN A 133 21.49 -22.65 6.08
C ASN A 133 21.75 -22.17 4.63
N GLY A 134 21.46 -20.89 4.36
CA GLY A 134 21.58 -20.29 3.03
C GLY A 134 20.43 -20.61 2.08
N ASN A 135 19.45 -21.43 2.48
CA ASN A 135 18.30 -21.78 1.65
C ASN A 135 17.09 -20.90 1.99
N ARG A 136 16.92 -19.79 1.28
CA ARG A 136 15.76 -18.89 1.45
C ARG A 136 14.40 -19.57 1.23
N LEU A 137 14.32 -20.63 0.43
CA LEU A 137 13.08 -21.36 0.17
C LEU A 137 12.70 -22.32 1.30
N ALA A 138 13.61 -22.57 2.26
CA ALA A 138 13.29 -23.32 3.47
C ALA A 138 12.47 -22.51 4.48
N ILE A 139 12.33 -21.20 4.27
CA ILE A 139 11.48 -20.33 5.09
C ILE A 139 10.02 -20.69 4.80
N PRO A 140 9.18 -21.01 5.80
CA PRO A 140 7.74 -21.13 5.58
C PRO A 140 7.15 -19.81 5.08
N HIS A 141 6.67 -19.77 3.85
CA HIS A 141 6.14 -18.56 3.21
C HIS A 141 5.03 -18.89 2.21
N VAL A 142 4.18 -17.91 1.93
CA VAL A 142 3.18 -17.97 0.85
C VAL A 142 3.85 -17.64 -0.48
N ASN A 143 3.69 -18.48 -1.50
CA ASN A 143 4.05 -18.12 -2.86
C ASN A 143 3.02 -17.12 -3.41
N LYS A 144 3.35 -15.81 -3.32
CA LYS A 144 2.43 -14.72 -3.65
C LYS A 144 1.83 -14.86 -5.06
N LYS A 145 2.64 -15.21 -6.06
CA LYS A 145 2.16 -15.43 -7.44
C LYS A 145 1.25 -16.64 -7.56
N ALA A 146 1.66 -17.80 -7.04
CA ALA A 146 0.86 -19.01 -7.13
C ALA A 146 -0.49 -18.81 -6.43
N SER A 147 -0.48 -18.23 -5.22
CA SER A 147 -1.70 -17.91 -4.48
C SER A 147 -2.59 -16.91 -5.23
N TYR A 148 -2.03 -15.85 -5.81
CA TYR A 148 -2.79 -14.95 -6.68
C TYR A 148 -3.42 -15.68 -7.86
N LEU A 149 -2.65 -16.48 -8.61
CA LEU A 149 -3.15 -17.21 -9.77
C LEU A 149 -4.24 -18.22 -9.41
N ARG A 150 -4.17 -18.87 -8.25
CA ARG A 150 -5.23 -19.77 -7.73
C ARG A 150 -6.55 -19.05 -7.48
N HIS A 151 -6.52 -17.75 -7.14
CA HIS A 151 -7.68 -17.04 -6.61
C HIS A 151 -8.15 -15.83 -7.43
N ARG A 152 -7.39 -15.41 -8.45
CA ARG A 152 -7.69 -14.20 -9.24
C ARG A 152 -9.08 -14.24 -9.89
N ASP A 153 -9.53 -15.41 -10.32
CA ASP A 153 -10.81 -15.58 -11.02
C ASP A 153 -12.00 -15.60 -10.05
N ASP A 154 -11.75 -15.78 -8.75
CA ASP A 154 -12.74 -15.72 -7.67
C ASP A 154 -12.68 -14.39 -6.88
N ALA A 155 -11.71 -13.52 -7.18
CA ALA A 155 -11.55 -12.24 -6.49
C ALA A 155 -12.77 -11.33 -6.66
N LYS A 156 -13.25 -10.71 -5.57
CA LYS A 156 -14.35 -9.73 -5.62
C LYS A 156 -13.80 -8.34 -5.83
N VAL A 157 -13.45 -8.04 -7.07
CA VAL A 157 -12.90 -6.75 -7.51
C VAL A 157 -14.03 -5.73 -7.70
N GLY A 158 -13.80 -4.47 -7.30
CA GLY A 158 -14.79 -3.39 -7.42
C GLY A 158 -15.11 -3.01 -8.87
N ALA A 159 -16.24 -2.35 -9.07
CA ALA A 159 -16.85 -2.17 -10.39
C ALA A 159 -15.93 -1.46 -11.42
N GLY A 160 -15.16 -0.45 -11.01
CA GLY A 160 -14.32 0.36 -11.89
C GLY A 160 -12.97 -0.27 -12.27
N PHE A 161 -12.66 -1.47 -11.79
CA PHE A 161 -11.32 -2.06 -11.86
C PHE A 161 -11.28 -3.24 -12.83
N TYR A 162 -11.44 -2.93 -14.12
CA TYR A 162 -11.51 -3.91 -15.19
C TYR A 162 -10.30 -3.86 -16.15
N PRO A 163 -9.99 -4.97 -16.85
CA PRO A 163 -10.60 -6.29 -16.67
C PRO A 163 -10.12 -6.96 -15.37
N LYS A 164 -10.97 -7.81 -14.76
CA LYS A 164 -10.64 -8.56 -13.53
C LYS A 164 -9.35 -9.39 -13.66
N SER A 165 -9.03 -9.84 -14.87
CA SER A 165 -7.85 -10.63 -15.16
C SER A 165 -6.54 -9.82 -15.15
N SER A 166 -6.58 -8.49 -15.25
CA SER A 166 -5.37 -7.65 -15.19
C SER A 166 -4.85 -7.61 -13.74
N PRO A 167 -3.60 -8.07 -13.50
CA PRO A 167 -2.97 -7.97 -12.19
C PRO A 167 -2.88 -6.53 -11.70
N LEU A 168 -2.67 -5.57 -12.61
CA LEU A 168 -2.63 -4.15 -12.28
C LEU A 168 -3.99 -3.66 -11.79
N ALA A 169 -5.08 -3.94 -12.51
CA ALA A 169 -6.43 -3.54 -12.11
C ALA A 169 -6.83 -4.16 -10.76
N ALA A 170 -6.58 -5.46 -10.59
CA ALA A 170 -6.85 -6.17 -9.34
C ALA A 170 -6.03 -5.59 -8.17
N THR A 171 -4.75 -5.30 -8.37
CA THR A 171 -3.88 -4.75 -7.32
C THR A 171 -4.28 -3.32 -6.92
N CYS A 172 -4.58 -2.45 -7.90
CA CYS A 172 -5.09 -1.11 -7.63
C CYS A 172 -6.35 -1.12 -6.76
N TYR A 173 -7.20 -2.13 -6.88
CA TYR A 173 -8.35 -2.30 -6.00
C TYR A 173 -7.98 -2.94 -4.66
N GLN A 174 -7.44 -4.16 -4.70
CA GLN A 174 -7.33 -5.06 -3.54
C GLN A 174 -6.25 -4.61 -2.55
N SER A 175 -5.07 -4.23 -3.05
CA SER A 175 -3.93 -3.85 -2.22
C SER A 175 -3.82 -2.36 -2.00
N ALA A 176 -4.49 -1.56 -2.83
CA ALA A 176 -4.45 -0.11 -2.74
C ALA A 176 -5.82 0.43 -2.36
N SER A 177 -6.66 0.86 -3.30
CA SER A 177 -7.81 1.72 -3.00
C SER A 177 -8.76 1.23 -1.92
N LEU A 178 -9.07 -0.07 -1.87
CA LEU A 178 -9.92 -0.57 -0.80
C LEU A 178 -9.26 -0.37 0.56
N CYS A 179 -8.01 -0.82 0.70
CA CYS A 179 -7.24 -0.68 1.95
C CYS A 179 -6.98 0.79 2.28
N CYS A 180 -6.57 1.61 1.32
CA CYS A 180 -6.37 3.05 1.52
C CYS A 180 -7.67 3.73 2.00
N SER A 181 -8.82 3.35 1.44
CA SER A 181 -10.11 3.94 1.82
C SER A 181 -10.55 3.54 3.24
N VAL A 182 -10.26 2.31 3.65
CA VAL A 182 -10.47 1.86 5.04
C VAL A 182 -9.61 2.71 5.98
N ALA A 183 -8.32 2.91 5.67
CA ALA A 183 -7.46 3.77 6.47
C ALA A 183 -7.96 5.23 6.53
N MET A 184 -8.30 5.82 5.37
CA MET A 184 -8.77 7.21 5.29
C MET A 184 -10.14 7.45 5.93
N SER A 185 -10.94 6.40 6.13
CA SER A 185 -12.23 6.52 6.82
C SER A 185 -12.13 6.90 8.29
N CYS A 186 -10.92 6.94 8.86
CA CYS A 186 -10.74 7.52 10.18
C CYS A 186 -11.04 9.02 10.21
N PHE A 187 -10.91 9.75 9.09
CA PHE A 187 -11.15 11.20 9.00
C PHE A 187 -12.04 11.64 7.83
N LEU A 188 -12.35 10.78 6.86
CA LEU A 188 -13.28 11.06 5.76
C LEU A 188 -14.55 10.21 5.85
N PRO A 189 -15.72 10.72 5.42
CA PRO A 189 -16.88 9.88 5.14
C PRO A 189 -16.55 8.81 4.08
N VAL A 190 -17.17 7.63 4.15
CA VAL A 190 -16.83 6.46 3.31
C VAL A 190 -16.72 6.80 1.82
N GLY A 191 -17.70 7.49 1.24
CA GLY A 191 -17.65 7.83 -0.18
C GLY A 191 -16.49 8.76 -0.57
N GLU A 192 -16.14 9.71 0.31
CA GLU A 192 -14.96 10.55 0.11
C GLU A 192 -13.66 9.79 0.35
N ALA A 193 -13.63 8.88 1.32
CA ALA A 193 -12.49 8.02 1.60
C ALA A 193 -12.20 7.09 0.41
N VAL A 194 -13.22 6.48 -0.19
CA VAL A 194 -13.08 5.64 -1.41
C VAL A 194 -12.55 6.47 -2.57
N GLN A 195 -13.06 7.68 -2.77
CA GLN A 195 -12.57 8.54 -3.84
C GLN A 195 -11.13 9.01 -3.58
N ALA A 196 -10.82 9.49 -2.38
CA ALA A 196 -9.47 9.93 -1.99
C ALA A 196 -8.45 8.79 -2.15
N ALA A 197 -8.86 7.57 -1.82
CA ALA A 197 -8.04 6.37 -1.93
C ALA A 197 -7.60 6.02 -3.35
N TYR A 198 -8.26 6.51 -4.41
CA TYR A 198 -7.79 6.31 -5.77
C TYR A 198 -6.49 7.07 -6.09
N ILE A 199 -6.06 7.99 -5.22
CA ILE A 199 -4.76 8.64 -5.38
C ILE A 199 -3.60 7.62 -5.38
N SER A 200 -3.77 6.49 -4.68
CA SER A 200 -2.77 5.42 -4.55
C SER A 200 -2.48 4.68 -5.86
N HIS A 201 -3.38 4.77 -6.84
CA HIS A 201 -3.22 4.07 -8.12
C HIS A 201 -1.91 4.41 -8.81
N LEU A 202 -1.45 5.66 -8.71
CA LEU A 202 -0.20 6.06 -9.35
C LEU A 202 0.98 5.27 -8.83
N SER A 203 1.12 5.15 -7.51
CA SER A 203 2.20 4.38 -6.89
C SER A 203 2.13 2.92 -7.31
N VAL A 204 0.93 2.31 -7.36
CA VAL A 204 0.77 0.94 -7.87
C VAL A 204 1.16 0.83 -9.33
N CYS A 205 0.72 1.77 -10.18
CA CYS A 205 1.04 1.77 -11.61
C CYS A 205 2.53 1.88 -11.91
N ASP A 206 3.27 2.58 -11.04
CA ASP A 206 4.71 2.77 -11.17
C ASP A 206 5.51 1.62 -10.54
N ASP A 207 4.92 0.86 -9.60
CA ASP A 207 5.54 -0.30 -8.90
C ASP A 207 5.17 -1.63 -9.59
N VAL A 208 3.88 -1.95 -9.57
CA VAL A 208 3.28 -3.19 -10.06
C VAL A 208 2.98 -3.04 -11.55
N GLY A 209 4.05 -2.98 -12.32
CA GLY A 209 3.98 -2.80 -13.77
C GLY A 209 5.24 -3.34 -14.43
N SER A 210 5.43 -4.66 -14.42
CA SER A 210 6.35 -5.28 -15.38
C SER A 210 5.93 -4.83 -16.78
N PHE A 211 6.85 -4.25 -17.52
CA PHE A 211 6.67 -3.55 -18.80
C PHE A 211 5.87 -4.34 -19.87
N THR A 212 4.54 -4.37 -19.79
CA THR A 212 3.67 -4.98 -20.82
C THR A 212 2.81 -3.92 -21.51
N GLU A 213 2.71 -4.05 -22.84
CA GLU A 213 1.76 -3.29 -23.67
C GLU A 213 0.31 -3.62 -23.28
N GLU A 214 0.07 -4.83 -22.74
CA GLU A 214 -1.24 -5.35 -22.33
C GLU A 214 -1.89 -4.52 -21.21
N ASP A 215 -1.09 -3.97 -20.29
CA ASP A 215 -1.61 -3.16 -19.18
C ASP A 215 -1.65 -1.65 -19.48
N TYR A 216 -1.24 -1.21 -20.67
CA TYR A 216 -1.18 0.22 -21.04
C TYR A 216 -2.53 0.93 -20.86
N GLU A 217 -3.62 0.31 -21.31
CA GLU A 217 -4.96 0.91 -21.22
C GLU A 217 -5.44 0.96 -19.75
N VAL A 218 -5.19 -0.10 -18.98
CA VAL A 218 -5.50 -0.15 -17.54
C VAL A 218 -4.74 0.94 -16.82
N ARG A 219 -3.43 1.06 -17.05
CA ARG A 219 -2.57 2.08 -16.45
C ARG A 219 -3.06 3.49 -16.78
N THR A 220 -3.41 3.74 -18.03
CA THR A 220 -3.96 5.03 -18.46
C THR A 220 -5.21 5.40 -17.66
N ARG A 221 -6.13 4.45 -17.46
CA ARG A 221 -7.34 4.67 -16.64
C ARG A 221 -7.00 4.92 -15.16
N MET A 222 -6.18 4.07 -14.56
CA MET A 222 -5.84 4.16 -13.13
C MET A 222 -5.09 5.46 -12.79
N VAL A 223 -4.13 5.85 -13.63
CA VAL A 223 -3.42 7.13 -13.47
C VAL A 223 -4.35 8.32 -13.70
N ALA A 224 -5.27 8.24 -14.68
CA ALA A 224 -6.27 9.29 -14.87
C ALA A 224 -7.16 9.46 -13.65
N ILE A 225 -7.69 8.37 -13.08
CA ILE A 225 -8.51 8.46 -11.86
C ILE A 225 -7.71 9.13 -10.72
N SER A 226 -6.48 8.70 -10.47
CA SER A 226 -5.61 9.32 -9.45
C SER A 226 -5.39 10.83 -9.71
N ALA A 227 -5.18 11.24 -10.96
CA ALA A 227 -5.05 12.65 -11.33
C ALA A 227 -6.34 13.43 -11.06
N GLY A 228 -7.50 12.80 -11.28
CA GLY A 228 -8.81 13.36 -10.95
C GLY A 228 -8.99 13.60 -9.45
N VAL A 229 -8.48 12.70 -8.61
CA VAL A 229 -8.44 12.86 -7.15
C VAL A 229 -7.53 14.03 -6.76
N ALA A 230 -6.31 14.07 -7.28
CA ALA A 230 -5.37 15.16 -7.02
C ALA A 230 -5.98 16.52 -7.38
N ARG A 231 -6.75 16.61 -8.48
CA ARG A 231 -7.49 17.82 -8.85
C ARG A 231 -8.59 18.17 -7.86
N LYS A 232 -9.42 17.19 -7.49
CA LYS A 232 -10.58 17.40 -6.62
C LYS A 232 -10.15 17.90 -5.24
N PHE A 233 -9.18 17.22 -4.62
CA PHE A 233 -8.74 17.54 -3.27
C PHE A 233 -7.70 18.67 -3.23
N GLY A 234 -6.95 18.88 -4.31
CA GLY A 234 -5.99 19.96 -4.41
C GLY A 234 -4.90 19.89 -3.33
N GLY A 235 -4.28 21.03 -3.02
CA GLY A 235 -3.43 21.20 -1.84
C GLY A 235 -2.40 20.09 -1.61
N GLY A 236 -2.47 19.46 -0.43
CA GLY A 236 -1.57 18.37 -0.03
C GLY A 236 -1.69 17.13 -0.91
N ALA A 237 -2.89 16.77 -1.36
CA ALA A 237 -3.13 15.62 -2.23
C ALA A 237 -2.31 15.70 -3.53
N VAL A 238 -2.16 16.89 -4.14
CA VAL A 238 -1.30 17.08 -5.32
C VAL A 238 0.16 16.75 -5.03
N LYS A 239 0.67 17.09 -3.84
CA LYS A 239 2.03 16.77 -3.44
C LYS A 239 2.22 15.27 -3.22
N VAL A 240 1.24 14.61 -2.59
CA VAL A 240 1.33 13.17 -2.34
C VAL A 240 1.27 12.36 -3.63
N PHE A 241 0.58 12.85 -4.66
CA PHE A 241 0.62 12.24 -5.98
C PHE A 241 2.06 11.98 -6.43
N VAL A 242 2.98 12.91 -6.21
CA VAL A 242 4.39 12.70 -6.61
C VAL A 242 5.21 11.89 -5.61
N ASP A 243 4.72 11.61 -4.40
CA ASP A 243 5.44 10.75 -3.44
C ASP A 243 5.66 9.33 -3.99
N GLY A 244 4.80 8.89 -4.92
CA GLY A 244 4.96 7.65 -5.67
C GLY A 244 6.30 7.52 -6.40
N THR A 245 6.95 8.64 -6.72
CA THR A 245 8.24 8.67 -7.40
C THR A 245 9.38 8.14 -6.54
N ALA A 246 9.21 8.09 -5.23
CA ALA A 246 10.28 8.00 -4.25
C ALA A 246 10.38 6.63 -3.55
N LYS A 247 9.86 5.58 -4.19
CA LYS A 247 9.90 4.21 -3.68
C LYS A 247 11.31 3.66 -3.43
N GLN A 248 12.29 4.10 -4.21
CA GLN A 248 13.71 3.75 -4.02
C GLN A 248 14.51 4.92 -3.40
N ALA A 249 13.85 5.81 -2.64
CA ALA A 249 14.53 6.95 -2.04
C ALA A 249 15.50 6.52 -0.93
N VAL A 250 16.63 7.22 -0.86
CA VAL A 250 17.58 7.13 0.24
C VAL A 250 17.39 8.37 1.12
N GLY A 251 17.22 8.15 2.42
CA GLY A 251 17.05 9.22 3.40
C GLY A 251 18.27 10.13 3.48
N ALA A 252 18.06 11.35 3.97
CA ALA A 252 19.03 12.44 3.91
C ALA A 252 19.97 12.49 5.12
N THR A 253 19.81 11.62 6.13
CA THR A 253 20.54 11.76 7.40
C THR A 253 20.89 10.42 8.02
N SER A 254 22.19 10.20 8.25
CA SER A 254 22.67 9.01 8.96
C SER A 254 22.54 9.15 10.48
N GLY A 255 21.98 8.15 11.14
CA GLY A 255 22.00 8.00 12.61
C GLY A 255 21.13 9.00 13.41
N ALA A 256 20.17 9.67 12.77
CA ALA A 256 19.31 10.66 13.43
C ALA A 256 18.21 10.05 14.33
N ALA A 257 17.70 8.87 13.99
CA ALA A 257 16.64 8.19 14.74
C ALA A 257 17.13 6.87 15.35
N ARG A 258 16.37 6.32 16.30
CA ARG A 258 16.65 4.99 16.84
C ARG A 258 16.45 3.92 15.74
N PRO A 259 17.14 2.77 15.79
CA PRO A 259 17.09 1.74 14.74
C PRO A 259 15.68 1.36 14.25
N ILE A 260 14.75 1.14 15.17
CA ILE A 260 13.36 0.76 14.84
C ILE A 260 12.60 1.93 14.19
N GLU A 261 12.77 3.15 14.70
CA GLU A 261 12.13 4.35 14.14
C GLU A 261 12.64 4.65 12.74
N ALA A 262 13.95 4.51 12.52
CA ALA A 262 14.57 4.67 11.21
C ALA A 262 14.02 3.65 10.20
N ALA A 263 13.93 2.36 10.60
CA ALA A 263 13.37 1.31 9.76
C ALA A 263 11.89 1.54 9.41
N MET A 264 11.07 1.94 10.39
CA MET A 264 9.66 2.26 10.17
C MET A 264 9.49 3.49 9.24
N ALA A 265 10.31 4.53 9.41
CA ALA A 265 10.26 5.71 8.55
C ALA A 265 10.73 5.43 7.11
N TRP A 266 11.78 4.62 6.95
CA TRP A 266 12.26 4.16 5.66
C TRP A 266 11.14 3.44 4.89
N ARG A 267 10.46 2.51 5.54
CA ARG A 267 9.40 1.73 4.91
C ARG A 267 8.12 2.52 4.70
N ALA A 268 7.83 3.51 5.53
CA ALA A 268 6.76 4.46 5.26
C ALA A 268 6.99 5.23 3.95
N VAL A 269 8.24 5.61 3.65
CA VAL A 269 8.61 6.28 2.39
C VAL A 269 8.58 5.30 1.21
N ASN A 270 9.34 4.20 1.29
CA ASN A 270 9.49 3.26 0.18
C ASN A 270 8.17 2.52 -0.13
N GLY A 271 7.30 2.33 0.85
CA GLY A 271 5.96 1.79 0.68
C GLY A 271 4.90 2.81 0.21
N CYS A 272 5.30 4.05 -0.13
CA CYS A 272 4.40 5.13 -0.57
C CYS A 272 3.21 5.41 0.37
N SER A 273 3.43 5.34 1.68
CA SER A 273 2.34 5.33 2.66
C SER A 273 1.83 6.71 3.09
N THR A 274 2.48 7.78 2.63
CA THR A 274 2.10 9.17 2.98
C THR A 274 0.68 9.53 2.56
N ILE A 275 0.09 8.83 1.59
CA ILE A 275 -1.33 8.94 1.21
C ILE A 275 -2.30 8.68 2.37
N TYR A 276 -1.95 7.91 3.40
CA TYR A 276 -2.89 7.50 4.46
C TYR A 276 -3.15 8.58 5.52
N SER A 277 -2.73 9.82 5.26
CA SER A 277 -2.68 10.87 6.27
C SER A 277 -3.72 11.96 6.07
N GLN A 278 -4.44 12.27 7.15
CA GLN A 278 -5.38 13.39 7.23
C GLN A 278 -4.72 14.74 6.87
N TYR A 279 -3.42 14.89 7.15
CA TYR A 279 -2.63 16.10 6.86
C TYR A 279 -2.68 16.49 5.37
N ASN A 280 -2.80 15.52 4.47
CA ASN A 280 -2.79 15.80 3.04
C ASN A 280 -4.15 16.24 2.48
N PHE A 281 -5.23 15.96 3.22
CA PHE A 281 -6.60 16.15 2.75
C PHE A 281 -7.37 17.22 3.54
N THR A 282 -6.87 17.60 4.71
CA THR A 282 -7.52 18.60 5.57
C THR A 282 -6.49 19.58 6.12
N ALA A 283 -6.87 20.84 6.30
CA ALA A 283 -5.98 21.88 6.83
C ALA A 283 -5.82 21.85 8.36
N GLU A 284 -6.57 20.99 9.06
CA GLU A 284 -6.71 21.00 10.52
C GLU A 284 -5.81 19.97 11.23
N CYS A 285 -5.09 19.15 10.46
CA CYS A 285 -4.21 18.13 11.02
C CYS A 285 -2.78 18.63 11.10
N GLU A 286 -2.15 18.46 12.26
CA GLU A 286 -0.75 18.77 12.48
C GLU A 286 0.16 17.72 11.82
N LEU A 287 1.37 18.13 11.42
CA LEU A 287 2.31 17.27 10.69
C LEU A 287 2.62 15.98 11.46
N ASP A 288 2.89 16.08 12.76
CA ASP A 288 3.26 14.91 13.59
C ASP A 288 2.11 13.89 13.69
N VAL A 289 0.87 14.37 13.84
CA VAL A 289 -0.32 13.51 13.80
C VAL A 289 -0.46 12.86 12.43
N GLY A 290 -0.13 13.61 11.37
CA GLY A 290 -0.16 13.13 10.00
C GLY A 290 0.83 12.00 9.71
N LEU A 291 1.86 11.78 10.53
CA LEU A 291 2.87 10.74 10.29
C LEU A 291 2.46 9.36 10.80
N VAL A 292 1.51 9.29 11.73
CA VAL A 292 1.14 8.05 12.44
C VAL A 292 0.62 6.98 11.49
N ALA A 293 -0.41 7.29 10.68
CA ALA A 293 -1.00 6.30 9.77
C ALA A 293 -0.01 5.77 8.71
N PRO A 294 0.76 6.62 7.99
CA PRO A 294 1.80 6.16 7.07
C PRO A 294 2.76 5.15 7.72
N VAL A 295 3.28 5.49 8.89
CA VAL A 295 4.28 4.71 9.61
C VAL A 295 3.69 3.40 10.14
N VAL A 296 2.56 3.46 10.82
CA VAL A 296 1.90 2.28 11.41
C VAL A 296 1.40 1.32 10.34
N MET A 297 0.86 1.83 9.24
CA MET A 297 0.35 0.99 8.17
C MET A 297 1.47 0.19 7.49
N MET A 298 2.63 0.80 7.21
CA MET A 298 3.77 0.04 6.66
C MET A 298 4.45 -0.87 7.67
N ALA A 299 4.50 -0.50 8.95
CA ALA A 299 4.95 -1.42 9.97
C ALA A 299 4.05 -2.67 10.06
N ALA A 300 2.72 -2.51 9.96
CA ALA A 300 1.78 -3.63 9.95
C ALA A 300 1.95 -4.51 8.69
N HIS A 301 2.25 -3.89 7.54
CA HIS A 301 2.44 -4.62 6.28
C HIS A 301 3.71 -5.46 6.36
N ASP A 302 4.82 -4.84 6.74
CA ASP A 302 6.11 -5.50 6.89
C ASP A 302 6.07 -6.62 7.96
N LEU A 303 5.33 -6.42 9.07
CA LEU A 303 5.11 -7.46 10.10
C LEU A 303 4.51 -8.73 9.53
N LEU A 304 3.45 -8.59 8.74
CA LEU A 304 2.64 -9.70 8.25
C LEU A 304 3.20 -10.31 6.96
N ASP A 305 4.11 -9.61 6.27
CA ASP A 305 4.75 -10.08 5.03
C ASP A 305 6.21 -10.53 5.21
N TRP A 306 6.79 -10.38 6.41
CA TRP A 306 8.23 -10.56 6.65
C TRP A 306 8.79 -11.90 6.17
N ARG A 307 8.06 -12.99 6.44
CA ARG A 307 8.45 -14.33 5.96
C ARG A 307 8.55 -14.40 4.45
N CYS A 308 7.57 -13.84 3.73
CA CYS A 308 7.54 -13.83 2.28
C CYS A 308 8.67 -12.98 1.71
N ASP A 309 8.91 -11.79 2.28
CA ASP A 309 9.94 -10.88 1.79
C ASP A 309 11.34 -11.48 1.95
N VAL A 310 11.64 -12.08 3.12
CA VAL A 310 12.93 -12.75 3.34
C VAL A 310 13.06 -14.00 2.46
N ALA A 311 11.99 -14.80 2.30
CA ALA A 311 12.00 -15.94 1.38
C ALA A 311 12.27 -15.50 -0.07
N ALA A 312 11.79 -14.32 -0.46
CA ALA A 312 12.08 -13.71 -1.75
C ALA A 312 13.49 -13.12 -1.88
N GLY A 313 14.22 -12.98 -0.77
CA GLY A 313 15.48 -12.23 -0.73
C GLY A 313 15.27 -10.72 -0.86
N ASN A 314 14.04 -10.23 -0.65
CA ASN A 314 13.72 -8.82 -0.66
C ASN A 314 14.14 -8.20 0.67
N TYR A 315 15.03 -7.22 0.59
CA TYR A 315 15.52 -6.53 1.78
C TYR A 315 14.66 -5.35 2.20
N GLU A 316 13.71 -4.92 1.36
CA GLU A 316 12.80 -3.78 1.62
C GLU A 316 11.70 -4.14 2.64
N ASN A 317 12.12 -4.50 3.85
CA ASN A 317 11.25 -4.79 4.98
C ASN A 317 11.90 -4.26 6.28
N ALA A 318 11.14 -3.52 7.09
CA ALA A 318 11.66 -2.86 8.29
C ALA A 318 12.18 -3.85 9.32
N LEU A 319 11.56 -5.03 9.47
CA LEU A 319 12.01 -6.04 10.43
C LEU A 319 13.36 -6.62 10.04
N SER A 320 13.61 -6.82 8.74
CA SER A 320 14.94 -7.19 8.25
C SER A 320 15.98 -6.13 8.61
N ALA A 321 15.65 -4.84 8.48
CA ALA A 321 16.56 -3.78 8.93
C ALA A 321 16.78 -3.78 10.44
N VAL A 322 15.73 -3.96 11.24
CA VAL A 322 15.82 -4.05 12.71
C VAL A 322 16.68 -5.24 13.14
N HIS A 323 16.57 -6.39 12.47
CA HIS A 323 17.45 -7.53 12.67
C HIS A 323 18.90 -7.19 12.29
N GLY A 324 19.13 -6.56 11.14
CA GLY A 324 20.47 -6.15 10.70
C GLY A 324 21.14 -5.11 11.60
N PHE A 325 20.36 -4.29 12.31
CA PHE A 325 20.87 -3.42 13.37
C PHE A 325 21.26 -4.17 14.66
N GLY A 326 21.00 -5.47 14.76
CA GLY A 326 21.36 -6.30 15.90
C GLY A 326 20.40 -6.22 17.08
N VAL A 327 19.13 -5.89 16.85
CA VAL A 327 18.11 -5.90 17.93
C VAL A 327 17.81 -7.35 18.34
N PRO A 328 17.96 -7.74 19.63
CA PRO A 328 17.90 -9.16 20.05
C PRO A 328 16.57 -9.89 19.85
N ASP A 329 15.45 -9.18 19.93
CA ASP A 329 14.11 -9.72 19.63
C ASP A 329 13.42 -8.75 18.66
N PRO A 330 13.80 -8.78 17.37
CA PRO A 330 13.43 -7.76 16.41
C PRO A 330 11.91 -7.74 16.20
N PHE A 331 11.26 -8.89 16.15
CA PHE A 331 9.82 -8.99 15.92
C PHE A 331 9.02 -8.40 17.08
N HIS A 332 9.30 -8.83 18.32
CA HIS A 332 8.59 -8.30 19.49
C HIS A 332 8.79 -6.80 19.65
N ALA A 333 10.05 -6.34 19.58
CA ALA A 333 10.38 -4.92 19.75
C ALA A 333 9.69 -4.06 18.67
N PHE A 334 9.55 -4.58 17.45
CA PHE A 334 8.87 -3.91 16.36
C PHE A 334 7.34 -3.86 16.53
N VAL A 335 6.71 -4.96 16.97
CA VAL A 335 5.27 -4.95 17.35
C VAL A 335 5.01 -3.91 18.43
N GLU A 336 5.83 -3.89 19.48
CA GLU A 336 5.69 -2.93 20.58
C GLU A 336 5.86 -1.49 20.07
N ALA A 337 6.88 -1.22 19.26
CA ALA A 337 7.13 0.11 18.69
C ALA A 337 5.98 0.58 17.78
N MET A 338 5.44 -0.29 16.92
CA MET A 338 4.28 0.01 16.09
C MET A 338 3.05 0.35 16.94
N LEU A 339 2.77 -0.41 18.00
CA LEU A 339 1.64 -0.15 18.89
C LEU A 339 1.81 1.15 19.69
N ARG A 340 3.04 1.47 20.12
CA ARG A 340 3.36 2.75 20.76
C ARG A 340 3.18 3.92 19.80
N GLU A 341 3.59 3.78 18.55
CA GLU A 341 3.34 4.80 17.52
C GLU A 341 1.84 4.97 17.29
N ALA A 342 1.10 3.88 17.16
CA ALA A 342 -0.36 3.92 17.02
C ALA A 342 -1.03 4.66 18.17
N LEU A 343 -0.55 4.51 19.41
CA LEU A 343 -1.09 5.21 20.59
C LEU A 343 -0.92 6.74 20.54
N THR A 344 0.01 7.27 19.74
CA THR A 344 0.16 8.73 19.60
C THR A 344 -1.02 9.35 18.86
N HIS A 345 -1.67 8.60 17.96
CA HIS A 345 -2.96 8.95 17.36
C HIS A 345 -3.80 7.68 17.07
N PRO A 346 -4.50 7.15 18.09
CA PRO A 346 -5.07 5.79 18.09
C PRO A 346 -6.01 5.50 16.93
N ARG A 347 -6.90 6.45 16.59
CA ARG A 347 -7.87 6.28 15.51
C ARG A 347 -7.19 6.09 14.16
N SER A 348 -6.19 6.90 13.83
CA SER A 348 -5.45 6.78 12.56
C SER A 348 -4.57 5.53 12.54
N GLY A 349 -3.89 5.22 13.64
CA GLY A 349 -3.05 4.03 13.76
C GLY A 349 -3.85 2.74 13.59
N LEU A 350 -4.98 2.59 14.31
CA LEU A 350 -5.77 1.36 14.24
C LEU A 350 -6.51 1.19 12.91
N TYR A 351 -6.97 2.27 12.27
CA TYR A 351 -7.58 2.16 10.94
C TYR A 351 -6.53 1.77 9.87
N GLY A 352 -5.28 2.21 10.02
CA GLY A 352 -4.15 1.74 9.21
C GLY A 352 -3.87 0.24 9.39
N ILE A 353 -3.81 -0.22 10.65
CA ILE A 353 -3.67 -1.66 10.96
C ILE A 353 -4.84 -2.45 10.38
N ALA A 354 -6.07 -1.97 10.57
CA ALA A 354 -7.30 -2.58 10.08
C ALA A 354 -7.26 -2.81 8.56
N ALA A 355 -6.79 -1.81 7.81
CA ALA A 355 -6.67 -1.86 6.36
C ALA A 355 -5.68 -2.95 5.90
N VAL A 356 -4.52 -3.03 6.55
CA VAL A 356 -3.48 -4.00 6.19
C VAL A 356 -3.84 -5.42 6.62
N VAL A 357 -4.44 -5.57 7.78
CA VAL A 357 -4.94 -6.87 8.27
C VAL A 357 -6.06 -7.37 7.35
N TYR A 358 -6.95 -6.48 6.90
CA TYR A 358 -7.93 -6.82 5.85
C TYR A 358 -7.23 -7.32 4.58
N MET A 359 -6.24 -6.57 4.08
CA MET A 359 -5.49 -6.91 2.87
C MET A 359 -4.88 -8.32 2.97
N HIS A 360 -4.09 -8.56 4.01
CA HIS A 360 -3.33 -9.78 4.19
C HIS A 360 -4.19 -11.03 4.35
N PHE A 361 -5.34 -10.91 5.02
CA PHE A 361 -6.25 -12.03 5.28
C PHE A 361 -7.36 -12.22 4.24
N THR A 362 -7.47 -11.36 3.22
CA THR A 362 -8.52 -11.49 2.20
C THR A 362 -8.03 -11.51 0.77
N VAL A 363 -6.87 -10.92 0.48
CA VAL A 363 -6.34 -10.79 -0.87
C VAL A 363 -5.49 -12.00 -1.22
N GLY A 364 -5.82 -12.65 -2.35
CA GLY A 364 -5.16 -13.85 -2.88
C GLY A 364 -3.64 -13.79 -2.84
N ARG A 365 -3.06 -12.64 -3.23
CA ARG A 365 -1.61 -12.42 -3.28
C ARG A 365 -0.91 -12.65 -1.93
N TYR A 366 -1.51 -12.27 -0.79
CA TYR A 366 -0.81 -12.29 0.50
C TYR A 366 -1.03 -13.57 1.28
N GLY A 367 -2.21 -14.17 1.20
CA GLY A 367 -2.44 -15.53 1.72
C GLY A 367 -2.18 -15.72 3.21
N ALA A 368 -2.27 -14.69 4.05
CA ALA A 368 -1.91 -14.80 5.47
C ALA A 368 -2.75 -15.85 6.23
N TRP A 369 -3.94 -16.19 5.71
CA TRP A 369 -4.77 -17.29 6.21
C TRP A 369 -4.13 -18.67 6.04
N GLU A 370 -3.02 -18.85 5.32
CA GLU A 370 -2.36 -20.14 5.14
C GLU A 370 -1.40 -20.47 6.28
N TYR A 371 -0.89 -19.47 7.01
CA TYR A 371 0.04 -19.69 8.11
C TYR A 371 -0.60 -20.49 9.26
N ARG A 372 0.06 -21.59 9.63
CA ARG A 372 -0.31 -22.51 10.71
C ARG A 372 0.94 -22.91 11.47
N GLY A 373 0.77 -23.39 12.69
CA GLY A 373 1.90 -23.92 13.44
C GLY A 373 1.77 -23.71 14.93
N ASP A 374 2.84 -24.09 15.62
CA ASP A 374 3.02 -23.73 17.01
C ASP A 374 3.49 -22.28 17.08
N HIS A 375 3.09 -21.57 18.13
CA HIS A 375 3.43 -20.16 18.33
C HIS A 375 3.70 -19.87 19.80
N LYS A 376 4.46 -18.81 20.06
CA LYS A 376 4.74 -18.32 21.42
C LYS A 376 3.44 -17.83 22.08
N PRO A 377 3.38 -17.75 23.43
CA PRO A 377 2.25 -17.11 24.12
C PRO A 377 2.16 -15.62 23.78
N ALA A 378 0.99 -15.03 24.05
CA ALA A 378 0.78 -13.59 23.90
C ALA A 378 1.70 -12.78 24.84
N CYS A 379 2.18 -11.64 24.36
CA CYS A 379 2.88 -10.66 25.18
C CYS A 379 1.87 -9.74 25.89
N GLU A 380 1.91 -9.71 27.22
CA GLU A 380 1.00 -8.87 28.04
C GLU A 380 1.13 -7.39 27.70
N THR A 381 2.34 -6.88 27.47
CA THR A 381 2.56 -5.48 27.08
C THR A 381 1.90 -5.16 25.75
N CYS A 382 2.08 -6.00 24.72
CA CYS A 382 1.43 -5.78 23.42
C CYS A 382 -0.10 -5.84 23.52
N VAL A 383 -0.65 -6.75 24.34
CA VAL A 383 -2.09 -6.82 24.61
C VAL A 383 -2.59 -5.54 25.27
N LEU A 384 -1.89 -5.02 26.28
CA LEU A 384 -2.26 -3.78 26.96
C LEU A 384 -2.22 -2.57 26.04
N LEU A 385 -1.14 -2.40 25.27
CA LEU A 385 -1.00 -1.29 24.32
C LEU A 385 -2.10 -1.33 23.24
N LEU A 386 -2.39 -2.51 22.69
CA LEU A 386 -3.44 -2.63 21.67
C LEU A 386 -4.84 -2.39 22.27
N ARG A 387 -5.09 -2.81 23.50
CA ARG A 387 -6.37 -2.55 24.17
C ARG A 387 -6.57 -1.06 24.41
N GLU A 388 -5.56 -0.38 24.94
CA GLU A 388 -5.60 1.07 25.14
C GLU A 388 -5.81 1.81 23.81
N ALA A 389 -5.08 1.44 22.75
CA ALA A 389 -5.26 2.03 21.42
C ALA A 389 -6.66 1.77 20.86
N THR A 390 -7.24 0.59 21.11
CA THR A 390 -8.60 0.23 20.69
C THR A 390 -9.63 1.13 21.35
N GLU A 391 -9.56 1.26 22.68
CA GLU A 391 -10.50 2.07 23.46
C GLU A 391 -10.41 3.55 23.05
N LEU A 392 -9.19 4.10 22.93
CA LEU A 392 -8.97 5.49 22.53
C LEU A 392 -9.35 5.77 21.06
N ALA A 393 -9.31 4.76 20.20
CA ALA A 393 -9.79 4.87 18.82
C ALA A 393 -11.33 4.89 18.72
N GLY A 394 -12.04 4.62 19.82
CA GLY A 394 -13.50 4.48 19.84
C GLY A 394 -13.99 3.17 19.21
N LEU A 395 -13.16 2.12 19.26
CA LEU A 395 -13.46 0.78 18.76
C LEU A 395 -13.70 -0.17 19.93
N ASP A 396 -14.36 -1.29 19.66
CA ASP A 396 -14.62 -2.31 20.68
C ASP A 396 -13.44 -3.27 20.81
N TRP A 397 -13.10 -3.62 22.04
CA TRP A 397 -12.22 -4.75 22.33
C TRP A 397 -12.99 -6.06 22.13
N ALA A 398 -12.94 -6.60 20.92
CA ALA A 398 -13.66 -7.79 20.49
C ALA A 398 -12.75 -8.74 19.68
N PRO A 399 -11.75 -9.39 20.32
CA PRO A 399 -10.86 -10.31 19.63
C PRO A 399 -11.64 -11.43 18.93
N ARG A 400 -11.42 -11.59 17.62
CA ARG A 400 -12.08 -12.59 16.79
C ARG A 400 -11.09 -13.25 15.83
N PRO A 401 -11.11 -14.58 15.64
CA PRO A 401 -10.22 -15.23 14.70
C PRO A 401 -10.33 -14.66 13.27
N PRO A 402 -9.21 -14.43 12.57
CA PRO A 402 -9.23 -14.11 11.14
C PRO A 402 -9.70 -15.30 10.30
N PRO A 403 -10.00 -15.08 9.00
CA PRO A 403 -10.18 -16.15 8.03
C PRO A 403 -9.06 -17.20 8.10
N ARG A 404 -9.43 -18.49 8.03
CA ARG A 404 -8.48 -19.60 7.97
C ARG A 404 -8.36 -20.16 6.56
N THR A 405 -9.25 -19.80 5.66
CA THR A 405 -9.12 -20.16 4.24
C THR A 405 -9.50 -18.95 3.39
N TYR A 406 -9.13 -18.98 2.11
CA TYR A 406 -9.61 -17.99 1.16
C TYR A 406 -11.15 -17.95 1.17
N ALA A 407 -11.83 -19.11 1.23
CA ALA A 407 -13.29 -19.20 1.28
C ALA A 407 -13.90 -18.54 2.52
N ASP A 408 -13.28 -18.68 3.70
CA ASP A 408 -13.75 -18.03 4.94
C ASP A 408 -13.76 -16.50 4.83
N GLY A 409 -12.85 -15.94 4.03
CA GLY A 409 -12.76 -14.51 3.75
C GLY A 409 -13.83 -13.96 2.81
N ASP A 410 -14.72 -14.79 2.25
CA ASP A 410 -15.65 -14.37 1.19
C ASP A 410 -16.64 -13.29 1.63
N GLY A 411 -17.13 -13.40 2.87
CA GLY A 411 -18.02 -12.39 3.45
C GLY A 411 -17.33 -11.05 3.67
N ALA A 412 -16.05 -11.06 4.04
CA ALA A 412 -15.26 -9.83 4.20
C ALA A 412 -14.96 -9.19 2.85
N ARG A 413 -14.60 -9.99 1.84
CA ARG A 413 -14.44 -9.51 0.46
C ARG A 413 -15.72 -8.90 -0.11
N GLU A 414 -16.89 -9.47 0.20
CA GLU A 414 -18.17 -8.88 -0.19
C GLU A 414 -18.40 -7.54 0.49
N ARG A 415 -18.12 -7.43 1.80
CA ARG A 415 -18.20 -6.15 2.51
C ARG A 415 -17.26 -5.12 1.92
N GLY A 416 -16.03 -5.51 1.57
CA GLY A 416 -15.08 -4.63 0.88
C GLY A 416 -15.60 -4.14 -0.48
N ARG A 417 -16.24 -5.01 -1.25
CA ARG A 417 -16.89 -4.63 -2.51
C ARG A 417 -18.03 -3.64 -2.29
N LEU A 418 -18.93 -3.92 -1.33
CA LEU A 418 -20.03 -3.00 -0.97
C LEU A 418 -19.53 -1.66 -0.42
N TRP A 419 -18.42 -1.67 0.32
CA TRP A 419 -17.76 -0.46 0.79
C TRP A 419 -17.31 0.41 -0.38
N SER A 420 -16.66 -0.17 -1.38
CA SER A 420 -16.19 0.54 -2.58
C SER A 420 -17.33 0.99 -3.49
N ASP A 421 -18.25 0.09 -3.83
CA ASP A 421 -19.20 0.28 -4.93
C ASP A 421 -20.53 0.92 -4.48
N HIS A 422 -20.84 0.83 -3.17
CA HIS A 422 -22.08 1.36 -2.59
C HIS A 422 -21.85 2.29 -1.40
N PHE A 423 -20.59 2.53 -1.00
CA PHE A 423 -20.23 3.38 0.15
C PHE A 423 -20.91 2.94 1.47
N VAL A 424 -21.10 1.64 1.65
CA VAL A 424 -21.74 1.07 2.85
C VAL A 424 -20.69 0.59 3.84
N ASP A 425 -20.63 1.23 5.01
CA ASP A 425 -19.89 0.69 6.16
C ASP A 425 -20.75 -0.38 6.86
N LYS A 426 -20.28 -1.62 6.85
CA LYS A 426 -20.88 -2.76 7.57
C LYS A 426 -19.96 -3.27 8.68
N GLY A 427 -19.17 -2.39 9.30
CA GLY A 427 -18.26 -2.72 10.39
C GLY A 427 -16.95 -3.35 9.93
N LEU A 428 -16.49 -3.01 8.72
CA LEU A 428 -15.28 -3.63 8.14
C LEU A 428 -14.03 -3.35 8.98
N VAL A 429 -13.88 -2.11 9.46
CA VAL A 429 -12.79 -1.70 10.35
C VAL A 429 -12.82 -2.48 11.66
N GLN A 430 -13.98 -2.52 12.33
CA GLN A 430 -14.13 -3.21 13.62
C GLN A 430 -13.82 -4.71 13.49
N GLU A 431 -14.25 -5.34 12.40
CA GLU A 431 -13.99 -6.75 12.16
C GLU A 431 -12.50 -7.04 12.00
N THR A 432 -11.78 -6.25 11.22
CA THR A 432 -10.36 -6.51 10.92
C THR A 432 -9.45 -6.09 12.07
N VAL A 433 -9.83 -5.08 12.86
CA VAL A 433 -9.21 -4.82 14.17
C VAL A 433 -9.44 -6.00 15.12
N GLY A 434 -10.65 -6.59 15.14
CA GLY A 434 -10.93 -7.80 15.90
C GLY A 434 -10.01 -8.98 15.53
N TRP A 435 -9.67 -9.12 14.25
CA TRP A 435 -8.68 -10.09 13.78
C TRP A 435 -7.28 -9.81 14.34
N PHE A 436 -6.83 -8.56 14.29
CA PHE A 436 -5.52 -8.20 14.84
C PHE A 436 -5.47 -8.38 16.37
N GLN A 437 -6.53 -7.99 17.07
CA GLN A 437 -6.69 -8.25 18.50
C GLN A 437 -6.58 -9.75 18.80
N HIS A 438 -7.19 -10.61 17.99
CA HIS A 438 -7.04 -12.05 18.13
C HIS A 438 -5.59 -12.50 17.95
N LEU A 439 -4.92 -12.07 16.88
CA LEU A 439 -3.52 -12.43 16.62
C LEU A 439 -2.60 -12.06 17.80
N ILE A 440 -2.78 -10.88 18.38
CA ILE A 440 -2.00 -10.43 19.55
C ILE A 440 -2.36 -11.22 20.80
N THR A 441 -3.65 -11.42 21.08
CA THR A 441 -4.11 -12.05 22.33
C THR A 441 -3.97 -13.57 22.38
N SER A 442 -3.98 -14.25 21.23
CA SER A 442 -3.71 -15.68 21.13
C SER A 442 -2.22 -16.00 21.00
N GLY A 443 -1.40 -15.02 20.59
CA GLY A 443 -0.01 -15.21 20.21
C GLY A 443 0.16 -15.67 18.75
N GLU A 444 -0.90 -15.81 17.97
CA GLU A 444 -0.77 -16.17 16.55
C GLU A 444 -0.01 -15.14 15.70
N ILE A 445 0.19 -13.91 16.20
CA ILE A 445 1.07 -12.93 15.56
C ILE A 445 2.49 -13.47 15.36
N TRP A 446 2.97 -14.36 16.23
CA TRP A 446 4.31 -14.96 16.10
C TRP A 446 4.43 -15.93 14.92
N LEU A 447 3.32 -16.32 14.28
CA LEU A 447 3.38 -17.09 13.04
C LEU A 447 4.02 -16.29 11.90
N PHE A 448 4.08 -14.96 12.00
CA PHE A 448 4.73 -14.08 11.01
C PHE A 448 6.18 -13.74 11.36
N ASP A 449 6.65 -14.07 12.57
CA ASP A 449 8.04 -13.93 12.98
C ASP A 449 8.90 -14.95 12.23
N VAL A 450 9.74 -14.51 11.29
CA VAL A 450 10.57 -15.40 10.46
C VAL A 450 11.56 -16.22 11.31
N LEU A 451 11.92 -15.73 12.49
CA LEU A 451 12.83 -16.38 13.43
C LEU A 451 12.12 -17.39 14.33
N ALA A 452 10.79 -17.40 14.37
CA ALA A 452 10.03 -18.35 15.16
C ALA A 452 10.05 -19.74 14.51
N GLU A 453 10.45 -20.72 15.31
CA GLU A 453 10.29 -22.14 15.02
C GLU A 453 8.81 -22.55 15.16
N GLY A 454 8.34 -23.48 14.34
CA GLY A 454 7.00 -24.08 14.47
C GLY A 454 5.97 -23.66 13.41
N ALA A 455 6.23 -22.61 12.63
CA ALA A 455 5.43 -22.31 11.44
C ALA A 455 5.55 -23.46 10.43
N ARG A 456 4.41 -23.99 10.00
CA ARG A 456 4.34 -25.08 9.02
C ARG A 456 4.66 -24.53 7.63
N PRO A 457 5.39 -25.30 6.79
CA PRO A 457 5.58 -24.95 5.39
C PRO A 457 4.23 -24.69 4.73
N VAL A 458 4.19 -23.63 3.91
CA VAL A 458 3.01 -23.23 3.15
C VAL A 458 3.24 -23.61 1.67
N ASP A 459 4.28 -23.05 1.04
CA ASP A 459 4.73 -23.40 -0.32
C ASP A 459 6.25 -23.69 -0.36
N GLU A 460 6.74 -24.37 -1.41
CA GLU A 460 8.17 -24.72 -1.61
C GLU A 460 8.90 -23.80 -2.64
N ASP A 461 8.18 -22.93 -3.35
CA ASP A 461 8.68 -22.05 -4.42
C ASP A 461 8.38 -20.57 -4.11
N VAL A 462 9.23 -19.64 -4.58
CA VAL A 462 8.95 -18.18 -4.53
C VAL A 462 8.90 -17.58 -5.92
N ASP A 463 7.79 -16.91 -6.26
CA ASP A 463 7.68 -16.03 -7.43
C ASP A 463 6.81 -14.81 -7.05
N TRP A 464 7.22 -13.63 -7.52
CA TRP A 464 6.82 -12.28 -7.05
C TRP A 464 7.25 -11.99 -5.60
N ALA A 465 8.37 -11.27 -5.47
CA ALA A 465 8.81 -10.63 -4.23
C ALA A 465 7.93 -9.41 -3.93
#